data_AF-A0A151IL95-F1
#
_entry.id   AF-A0A151IL95-F1
#
_cell.length_a   1.000
_cell.length_b   1.000
_cell.length_c   1.000
_cell.angle_alpha   90.00
_cell.angle_beta   90.00
_cell.angle_gamma   90.00
#
_symmetry.space_group_name_H-M   'P 1'
#
loop_
_entity.id
_entity.type
_entity.pdbx_description
1 polymer ?
#
loop_
_entity_poly.entity_id
_entity_poly.type
_entity_poly.pdbx_seq_one_letter_code
_entity_poly.pdbx_strand_id
1 'polypeptide(L)'
;VLATLSFLSSGSYQRRVGQDFFSCMCQASISGAIHEIVNAINAIMPQWIKFPVQANEIEAIKQQFWINTNFPGVIGAVDGTHIAIFPPEKRREYLYINRKLYHSLNVMIVSTNYLIIIYIHIHIIHIHI
;
A
#
# COMPACT_ATOMS: atom_id res chain seq x y z
N VAL A 1 7.20 -18.41 1.32
CA VAL A 1 7.17 -17.28 0.35
C VAL A 1 5.90 -17.24 -0.48
N LEU A 2 5.63 -18.23 -1.35
CA LEU A 2 4.46 -18.22 -2.24
C LEU A 2 3.11 -18.09 -1.51
N ALA A 3 2.94 -18.80 -0.40
CA ALA A 3 1.73 -18.69 0.42
C ALA A 3 1.49 -17.28 0.97
N THR A 4 2.53 -16.59 1.44
CA THR A 4 2.42 -15.20 1.89
C THR A 4 2.11 -14.25 0.73
N LEU A 5 2.74 -14.43 -0.42
CA LEU A 5 2.46 -13.60 -1.60
C LEU A 5 1.03 -13.81 -2.11
N SER A 6 0.55 -15.06 -2.13
CA SER A 6 -0.84 -15.41 -2.45
C SER A 6 -1.84 -14.83 -1.45
N PHE A 7 -1.49 -14.86 -0.15
CA PHE A 7 -2.28 -14.22 0.90
C PHE A 7 -2.39 -12.69 0.68
N LEU A 8 -1.26 -12.02 0.40
CA LEU A 8 -1.22 -10.58 0.17
C LEU A 8 -1.96 -10.16 -1.11
N SER A 9 -1.87 -10.94 -2.19
CA SER A 9 -2.53 -10.63 -3.46
C SER A 9 -4.05 -10.88 -3.43
N SER A 10 -4.50 -11.88 -2.67
CA SER A 10 -5.91 -12.26 -2.60
C SER A 10 -6.74 -11.44 -1.60
N GLY A 11 -6.09 -10.73 -0.66
CA GLY A 11 -6.76 -10.02 0.43
C GLY A 11 -7.65 -10.91 1.30
N SER A 12 -7.47 -12.23 1.24
CA SER A 12 -8.32 -13.21 1.92
C SER A 12 -7.88 -13.41 3.37
N TYR A 13 -8.77 -13.91 4.22
CA TYR A 13 -8.42 -14.30 5.59
C TYR A 13 -7.39 -15.44 5.58
N GLN A 14 -6.43 -15.43 6.54
CA GLN A 14 -5.37 -16.45 6.64
C GLN A 14 -5.94 -17.88 6.70
N ARG A 15 -7.14 -18.03 7.28
CA ARG A 15 -7.87 -19.30 7.41
C ARG A 15 -8.29 -19.91 6.07
N ARG A 16 -8.49 -19.08 5.03
CA ARG A 16 -8.82 -19.54 3.67
C ARG A 16 -7.59 -20.06 2.93
N VAL A 17 -6.41 -19.48 3.18
CA VAL A 17 -5.11 -19.96 2.63
C VAL A 17 -4.64 -21.24 3.32
N GLY A 18 -5.03 -21.46 4.59
CA GLY A 18 -4.80 -22.73 5.30
C GLY A 18 -5.73 -23.89 4.88
N GLN A 19 -6.74 -23.63 4.04
CA GLN A 19 -7.65 -24.66 3.49
C GLN A 19 -7.48 -24.84 1.98
N ASP A 20 -6.55 -24.12 1.36
CA ASP A 20 -6.23 -24.31 -0.05
C ASP A 20 -5.46 -25.63 -0.21
N PHE A 21 -5.93 -26.50 -1.11
CA PHE A 21 -5.44 -27.88 -1.31
C PHE A 21 -3.91 -27.93 -1.59
N PHE A 22 -3.32 -26.80 -1.94
CA PHE A 22 -1.90 -26.62 -2.29
C PHE A 22 -1.00 -26.14 -1.13
N SER A 23 -1.54 -25.87 0.05
CA SER A 23 -0.80 -25.29 1.18
C SER A 23 -1.14 -25.99 2.51
N CYS A 24 -0.55 -27.17 2.74
CA CYS A 24 -0.63 -27.93 4.00
C CYS A 24 0.16 -27.27 5.15
N MET A 25 -0.13 -26.02 5.50
CA MET A 25 0.53 -25.30 6.59
C MET A 25 -0.46 -24.93 7.68
N CYS A 26 -0.07 -25.14 8.94
CA CYS A 26 -0.86 -24.67 10.07
C CYS A 26 -0.84 -23.14 10.15
N GLN A 27 -1.90 -22.55 10.74
CA GLN A 27 -2.07 -21.09 10.80
C GLN A 27 -0.89 -20.39 11.51
N ALA A 28 -0.30 -21.02 12.53
CA ALA A 28 0.87 -20.48 13.22
C ALA A 28 2.08 -20.32 12.29
N SER A 29 2.38 -21.34 11.48
CA SER A 29 3.46 -21.28 10.49
C SER A 29 3.20 -20.23 9.41
N ILE A 30 1.95 -20.09 8.94
CA ILE A 30 1.57 -19.05 7.99
C ILE A 30 1.75 -17.66 8.62
N SER A 31 1.34 -17.48 9.88
CA SER A 31 1.50 -16.21 10.59
C SER A 31 2.96 -15.81 10.71
N GLY A 32 3.84 -16.74 11.11
CA GLY A 32 5.29 -16.50 11.17
C GLY A 32 5.87 -16.13 9.81
N ALA A 33 5.53 -16.89 8.77
CA ALA A 33 5.99 -16.64 7.40
C ALA A 33 5.51 -15.28 6.85
N ILE A 34 4.28 -14.85 7.19
CA ILE A 34 3.77 -13.53 6.82
C ILE A 34 4.65 -12.44 7.45
N HIS A 35 4.93 -12.53 8.76
CA HIS A 35 5.76 -11.54 9.45
C HIS A 35 7.17 -11.44 8.88
N GLU A 36 7.84 -12.57 8.65
CA GLU A 36 9.20 -12.59 8.08
C GLU A 36 9.24 -11.94 6.69
N ILE A 37 8.30 -12.29 5.82
CA ILE A 37 8.27 -11.80 4.44
C ILE A 37 7.87 -10.32 4.39
N VAL A 38 6.90 -9.87 5.20
CA VAL A 38 6.55 -8.45 5.30
C VAL A 38 7.75 -7.63 5.78
N ASN A 39 8.50 -8.12 6.77
CA ASN A 39 9.71 -7.45 7.24
C ASN A 39 10.79 -7.38 6.15
N ALA A 40 10.98 -8.47 5.39
CA ALA A 40 11.91 -8.48 4.26
C ALA A 40 11.49 -7.49 3.15
N ILE A 41 10.19 -7.45 2.82
CA ILE A 41 9.64 -6.48 1.85
C ILE A 41 9.87 -5.05 2.34
N ASN A 42 9.59 -4.76 3.61
CA ASN A 42 9.81 -3.43 4.19
C ASN A 42 11.28 -3.01 4.14
N ALA A 43 12.21 -3.96 4.30
CA ALA A 43 13.64 -3.68 4.22
C ALA A 43 14.11 -3.32 2.80
N ILE A 44 13.51 -3.91 1.76
CA ILE A 44 13.87 -3.62 0.37
C ILE A 44 13.06 -2.45 -0.22
N MET A 45 11.88 -2.15 0.32
CA MET A 45 10.95 -1.15 -0.22
C MET A 45 11.59 0.22 -0.51
N PRO A 46 12.46 0.79 0.35
CA PRO A 46 13.11 2.07 0.08
C PRO A 46 14.07 2.05 -1.13
N GLN A 47 14.46 0.87 -1.60
CA GLN A 47 15.31 0.72 -2.79
C GLN A 47 14.50 0.86 -4.08
N TRP A 48 13.21 0.51 -4.04
CA TRP A 48 12.30 0.45 -5.20
C TRP A 48 11.34 1.64 -5.26
N ILE A 49 10.82 2.09 -4.11
CA ILE A 49 9.88 3.21 -4.03
C ILE A 49 10.67 4.47 -3.67
N LYS A 50 11.03 5.24 -4.69
CA LYS A 50 11.80 6.48 -4.55
C LYS A 50 11.13 7.59 -5.33
N PHE A 51 10.98 8.73 -4.66
CA PHE A 51 10.56 9.94 -5.34
C PHE A 51 11.70 10.45 -6.23
N PRO A 52 11.45 10.89 -7.47
CA PRO A 52 12.49 11.37 -8.36
C PRO A 52 13.13 12.64 -7.78
N VAL A 53 14.47 12.64 -7.69
CA VAL A 53 15.25 13.78 -7.20
C VAL A 53 16.18 14.31 -8.28
N GLN A 54 16.60 13.45 -9.21
CA GLN A 54 17.52 13.85 -10.28
C GLN A 54 16.75 14.59 -11.39
N ALA A 55 17.35 15.65 -11.93
CA ALA A 55 16.70 16.50 -12.94
C ALA A 55 16.29 15.71 -14.20
N ASN A 56 17.14 14.78 -14.65
CA ASN A 56 16.87 13.90 -15.79
C ASN A 56 15.66 12.96 -15.54
N GLU A 57 15.53 12.39 -14.33
CA GLU A 57 14.39 11.53 -13.97
C GLU A 57 13.09 12.34 -13.95
N ILE A 58 13.14 13.54 -13.37
CA ILE A 58 12.01 14.47 -13.33
C ILE A 58 11.58 14.88 -14.74
N GLU A 59 12.52 15.24 -15.61
CA GLU A 59 12.24 15.58 -17.01
C GLU A 59 11.64 14.41 -17.78
N ALA A 60 12.17 13.20 -17.59
CA ALA A 60 11.63 12.00 -18.22
C ALA A 60 10.17 11.76 -17.82
N ILE A 61 9.83 11.88 -16.53
CA ILE A 61 8.45 11.72 -16.05
C ILE A 61 7.55 12.83 -16.61
N LYS A 62 8.01 14.08 -16.64
CA LYS A 62 7.26 15.20 -17.24
C LYS A 62 6.95 14.96 -18.71
N GLN A 63 7.92 14.48 -19.48
CA GLN A 63 7.74 14.14 -20.89
C GLN A 63 6.74 12.99 -21.06
N GLN A 64 6.81 11.94 -20.23
CA GLN A 64 5.86 10.82 -20.27
C GLN A 64 4.42 11.28 -20.05
N PHE A 65 4.17 12.10 -19.02
CA PHE A 65 2.84 12.64 -18.78
C PHE A 65 2.37 13.56 -19.91
N TRP A 66 3.25 14.42 -20.42
CA TRP A 66 2.91 15.30 -21.54
C TRP A 66 2.47 14.50 -22.77
N ILE A 67 3.25 13.49 -23.18
CA ILE A 67 2.97 12.67 -24.36
C ILE A 67 1.63 11.92 -24.21
N ASN A 68 1.33 11.39 -23.02
CA ASN A 68 0.18 10.52 -22.82
C ASN A 68 -1.10 11.25 -22.39
N THR A 69 -0.99 12.47 -21.85
CA THR A 69 -2.14 13.19 -21.27
C THR A 69 -2.28 14.64 -21.75
N ASN A 70 -1.29 15.18 -22.46
CA ASN A 70 -1.16 16.61 -22.80
C ASN A 70 -1.18 17.55 -21.58
N PHE A 71 -0.88 17.03 -20.38
CA PHE A 71 -0.80 17.83 -19.17
C PHE A 71 0.67 18.13 -18.83
N PRO A 72 1.11 19.41 -18.86
CA PRO A 72 2.51 19.76 -18.72
C PRO A 72 2.99 19.73 -17.26
N GLY A 73 4.27 19.40 -17.06
CA GLY A 73 4.95 19.59 -15.77
C GLY A 73 4.64 18.57 -14.68
N VAL A 74 3.86 17.52 -14.97
CA VAL A 74 3.51 16.48 -13.98
C VAL A 74 4.68 15.58 -13.67
N ILE A 75 4.92 15.38 -12.38
CA ILE A 75 5.98 14.51 -11.85
C ILE A 75 5.44 13.27 -11.13
N GLY A 76 4.11 13.10 -11.12
CA GLY A 76 3.42 11.98 -10.52
C GLY A 76 1.92 12.25 -10.40
N ALA A 77 1.12 11.18 -10.44
CA ALA A 77 -0.31 11.20 -10.15
C ALA A 77 -0.52 10.76 -8.70
N VAL A 78 -1.33 11.51 -7.94
CA VAL A 78 -1.62 11.23 -6.53
C VAL A 78 -3.02 10.64 -6.42
N ASP A 79 -3.15 9.55 -5.67
CA ASP A 79 -4.45 9.01 -5.28
C ASP A 79 -4.43 8.51 -3.82
N GLY A 80 -5.57 8.56 -3.16
CA GLY A 80 -5.74 8.20 -1.75
C GLY A 80 -6.79 7.12 -1.59
N THR A 81 -6.46 6.08 -0.81
CA THR A 81 -7.39 4.99 -0.52
C THR A 81 -7.52 4.75 0.98
N HIS A 82 -8.74 4.42 1.41
CA HIS A 82 -9.04 4.05 2.79
C HIS A 82 -8.90 2.54 2.96
N ILE A 83 -7.82 2.13 3.65
CA ILE A 83 -7.60 0.72 4.02
C ILE A 83 -8.33 0.43 5.32
N ALA A 84 -9.34 -0.43 5.26
CA ALA A 84 -10.09 -0.84 6.45
C ALA A 84 -9.16 -1.53 7.47
N ILE A 85 -9.31 -1.17 8.74
CA ILE A 85 -8.55 -1.78 9.84
C ILE A 85 -9.50 -2.32 10.89
N PHE A 86 -8.99 -3.25 11.70
CA PHE A 86 -9.68 -3.61 12.93
C PHE A 86 -9.68 -2.38 13.87
N PRO A 87 -10.79 -2.12 14.60
CA PRO A 87 -10.85 -0.99 15.52
C PRO A 87 -9.64 -0.99 16.47
N PRO A 88 -8.90 0.13 16.56
CA PRO A 88 -7.82 0.24 17.52
C PRO A 88 -8.39 0.39 18.94
N GLU A 89 -7.52 0.61 19.93
CA GLU A 89 -7.94 0.80 21.32
C GLU A 89 -9.02 1.90 21.45
N LYS A 90 -10.06 1.65 22.26
CA LYS A 90 -11.24 2.53 22.43
C LYS A 90 -10.90 4.00 22.65
N ARG A 91 -9.78 4.28 23.34
CA ARG A 91 -9.32 5.65 23.62
C ARG A 91 -8.89 6.43 22.37
N ARG A 92 -8.55 5.75 21.28
CA ARG A 92 -8.06 6.32 20.02
C ARG A 92 -8.90 5.95 18.81
N GLU A 93 -9.89 5.08 18.97
CA GLU A 93 -10.78 4.58 17.91
C GLU A 93 -11.36 5.70 17.04
N TYR A 94 -11.82 6.79 17.66
CA TYR A 94 -12.42 7.94 16.98
C TYR A 94 -11.49 8.60 15.94
N LEU A 95 -10.17 8.47 16.08
CA LEU A 95 -9.20 9.01 15.13
C LEU A 95 -9.18 8.25 13.80
N TYR A 96 -9.69 7.01 13.78
CA TYR A 96 -9.62 6.14 12.61
C TYR A 96 -10.97 5.99 11.90
N ILE A 97 -12.03 6.65 12.40
CA ILE A 97 -13.35 6.64 11.76
C ILE A 97 -13.33 7.56 10.54
N ASN A 98 -13.58 6.99 9.37
CA ASN A 98 -13.71 7.77 8.14
C ASN A 98 -15.14 8.33 7.95
N ARG A 99 -15.32 9.11 6.88
CA ARG A 99 -16.63 9.66 6.48
C ARG A 99 -17.72 8.60 6.25
N LYS A 100 -17.35 7.36 5.92
CA LYS A 100 -18.26 6.21 5.71
C LYS A 100 -18.53 5.44 7.01
N LEU A 101 -18.12 5.98 8.17
CA LEU A 101 -18.38 5.45 9.51
C LEU A 101 -17.76 4.06 9.75
N TYR A 102 -16.60 3.77 9.16
CA TYR A 102 -15.81 2.60 9.49
C TYR A 102 -14.33 2.96 9.78
N HIS A 103 -13.64 2.06 10.48
CA HIS A 103 -12.24 2.24 10.85
C HIS A 103 -11.32 2.01 9.65
N SER A 104 -10.49 3.00 9.33
CA SER A 104 -9.55 2.90 8.23
C SER A 104 -8.32 3.77 8.42
N LEU A 105 -7.24 3.40 7.75
CA LEU A 105 -6.08 4.25 7.51
C LEU A 105 -6.22 4.89 6.13
N ASN A 106 -5.89 6.18 6.03
CA ASN A 106 -5.75 6.81 4.73
C ASN A 106 -4.34 6.55 4.20
N VAL A 107 -4.26 5.92 3.02
CA VAL A 107 -3.01 5.61 2.34
C VAL A 107 -2.99 6.39 1.04
N MET A 108 -2.06 7.33 0.94
CA MET A 108 -1.81 8.11 -0.26
C MET A 108 -0.63 7.50 -1.03
N ILE A 109 -0.81 7.35 -2.33
CA ILE A 109 0.20 6.83 -3.24
C ILE A 109 0.47 7.87 -4.32
N VAL A 110 1.72 7.98 -4.73
CA VAL A 110 2.11 8.71 -5.94
C VAL A 110 2.69 7.73 -6.94
N SER A 111 2.19 7.77 -8.17
CA SER A 111 2.64 6.92 -9.27
C SER A 111 3.07 7.71 -10.49
N THR A 112 3.92 7.11 -11.33
CA THR A 112 4.21 7.62 -12.67
C THR A 112 3.08 7.27 -13.63
N ASN A 113 3.15 7.78 -14.87
CA ASN A 113 2.17 7.44 -15.91
C ASN A 113 2.13 5.94 -16.25
N TYR A 114 3.21 5.18 -15.96
CA TYR A 114 3.28 3.74 -16.14
C TYR A 114 2.87 2.92 -14.90
N LEU A 115 2.15 3.54 -13.95
CA LEU A 115 1.68 2.91 -12.71
C LEU A 115 2.80 2.44 -11.77
N ILE A 116 4.03 2.94 -11.96
CA ILE A 116 5.14 2.68 -11.03
C ILE A 116 4.94 3.55 -9.79
N ILE A 117 4.86 2.93 -8.62
CA ILE A 117 4.73 3.63 -7.34
C ILE A 117 6.07 4.24 -6.95
N ILE A 118 6.09 5.55 -6.73
CA ILE A 118 7.30 6.33 -6.40
C ILE A 118 7.25 6.91 -4.99
N TYR A 119 6.07 6.96 -4.37
CA TYR A 119 5.91 7.43 -3.00
C TYR A 119 4.66 6.84 -2.35
N ILE A 120 4.75 6.53 -1.06
CA ILE A 120 3.63 6.05 -0.23
C ILE A 120 3.66 6.85 1.08
N HIS A 121 2.49 7.34 1.49
CA HIS A 121 2.31 8.01 2.76
C HIS A 121 1.06 7.49 3.46
N ILE A 122 1.18 7.17 4.74
CA ILE A 122 0.07 6.68 5.57
C ILE A 122 -0.19 7.73 6.63
N HIS A 123 -1.43 8.17 6.75
CA HIS A 123 -1.81 9.10 7.81
C HIS A 123 -3.17 8.79 8.39
N ILE A 124 -3.34 9.24 9.62
CA ILE A 124 -4.62 9.20 10.33
C ILE A 124 -5.31 10.53 10.03
N ILE A 125 -6.49 10.49 9.42
CA ILE A 125 -7.28 11.71 9.19
C ILE A 125 -7.98 12.04 10.51
N HIS A 126 -7.49 13.04 11.24
CA HIS A 126 -8.31 13.64 12.30
C HIS A 126 -9.32 14.56 11.63
N ILE A 127 -10.54 14.06 11.42
CA ILE A 127 -11.66 14.92 11.03
C ILE A 127 -12.11 15.63 12.32
N HIS A 128 -11.72 16.89 12.50
CA HIS A 128 -12.45 17.78 13.40
C HIS A 128 -13.76 18.14 12.67
N ILE A 129 -14.85 17.47 13.08
CA ILE A 129 -16.22 17.91 12.75
C ILE A 129 -16.57 19.04 13.70
#